data_AF-A0A2N3LNB6-F1
#
_entry.id   AF-A0A2N3LNB6-F1
#
_cell.length_a   1.000
_cell.length_b   1.000
_cell.length_c   1.000
_cell.angle_alpha   90.00
_cell.angle_beta   90.00
_cell.angle_gamma   90.00
#
_symmetry.space_group_name_H-M   'P 1'
#
loop_
_entity.id
_entity.type
_entity.pdbx_description
1 polymer ?
#
loop_
_entity_poly.entity_id
_entity_poly.type
_entity_poly.pdbx_seq_one_letter_code
_entity_poly.pdbx_strand_id
1 'polypeptide(L)'
;MSLSVEERKDLRNKLLKELYDYHFANSSTKAKPIADEIRDNEYKSAYLYLVDKGLIELENFGHPALAGAKINAFGIDEVENNM
;
A
#
# COMPACT_ATOMS: atom_id res chain seq x y z
N MET A 1 -15.32 6.83 -11.27
CA MET A 1 -15.06 8.29 -11.19
C MET A 1 -13.61 8.45 -10.80
N SER A 2 -12.89 9.40 -11.39
CA SER A 2 -11.48 9.64 -11.05
C SER A 2 -11.40 10.48 -9.77
N LEU A 3 -10.51 10.11 -8.84
CA LEU A 3 -10.32 10.88 -7.62
C LEU A 3 -9.64 12.21 -7.90
N SER A 4 -9.95 13.22 -7.08
CA SER A 4 -9.27 14.50 -7.04
C SER A 4 -7.83 14.34 -6.53
N VAL A 5 -6.99 15.36 -6.72
CA VAL A 5 -5.58 15.31 -6.27
C VAL A 5 -5.48 15.10 -4.76
N GLU A 6 -6.34 15.75 -3.98
CA GLU A 6 -6.39 15.62 -2.53
C GLU A 6 -6.85 14.23 -2.09
N GLU A 7 -7.90 13.70 -2.72
CA GLU A 7 -8.41 12.35 -2.47
C GLU A 7 -7.37 11.27 -2.79
N ARG A 8 -6.55 11.47 -3.83
CA ARG A 8 -5.41 10.58 -4.13
C ARG A 8 -4.30 10.63 -3.09
N LYS A 9 -4.04 11.81 -2.51
CA LYS A 9 -3.07 11.94 -1.41
C LYS A 9 -3.59 11.23 -0.16
N ASP A 10 -4.85 11.46 0.18
CA ASP A 10 -5.51 10.80 1.31
C ASP A 10 -5.49 9.28 1.15
N LEU A 11 -5.87 8.77 -0.03
CA LEU A 11 -5.85 7.34 -0.33
C LEU A 11 -4.45 6.73 -0.12
N ARG A 12 -3.39 7.37 -0.63
CA ARG A 12 -2.02 6.88 -0.45
C ARG A 12 -1.59 6.84 1.01
N ASN A 13 -1.90 7.88 1.78
CA ASN A 13 -1.59 7.93 3.21
C ASN A 13 -2.36 6.85 3.98
N LYS A 14 -3.64 6.68 3.65
CA LYS A 14 -4.50 5.64 4.23
C LYS A 14 -3.92 4.25 3.96
N LEU A 15 -3.58 3.93 2.71
CA LEU A 15 -3.00 2.64 2.34
C LEU A 15 -1.66 2.38 3.04
N LEU A 16 -0.79 3.40 3.12
CA LEU A 16 0.49 3.26 3.80
C LEU A 16 0.30 2.96 5.29
N LYS A 17 -0.64 3.66 5.95
CA LYS A 17 -1.00 3.42 7.34
C LYS A 17 -1.61 2.02 7.55
N GLU A 18 -2.51 1.60 6.66
CA GLU A 18 -3.09 0.25 6.74
C GLU A 18 -2.01 -0.85 6.62
N LEU A 19 -1.00 -0.65 5.78
CA LEU A 19 0.12 -1.59 5.65
C LEU A 19 1.03 -1.57 6.88
N TYR A 20 1.25 -0.40 7.48
CA TYR A 20 1.94 -0.26 8.77
C TYR A 20 1.20 -1.05 9.86
N ASP A 21 -0.10 -0.77 10.06
CA ASP A 21 -0.91 -1.45 11.08
C ASP A 21 -0.93 -2.96 10.84
N TYR A 22 -1.07 -3.39 9.58
CA TYR A 22 -1.05 -4.81 9.22
C TYR A 22 0.28 -5.49 9.56
N HIS A 23 1.41 -4.82 9.28
CA HIS A 23 2.75 -5.33 9.54
C HIS A 23 2.98 -5.65 11.02
N PHE A 24 2.51 -4.78 11.92
CA PHE A 24 2.63 -5.00 13.36
C PHE A 24 1.53 -5.93 13.93
N ALA A 25 0.38 -6.03 13.28
CA ALA A 25 -0.72 -6.91 13.71
C ALA A 25 -0.57 -8.39 13.31
N ASN A 26 0.04 -8.70 12.15
CA ASN A 26 -0.03 -10.05 11.54
C ASN A 26 1.31 -10.81 11.45
N SER A 27 2.30 -10.42 12.26
CA SER A 27 3.71 -10.79 12.11
C SER A 27 4.33 -10.22 10.83
N SER A 28 5.51 -9.62 10.98
CA SER A 28 6.25 -8.80 10.01
C SER A 28 6.55 -9.45 8.65
N THR A 29 6.20 -10.72 8.46
CA THR A 29 6.52 -11.51 7.27
C THR A 29 5.37 -11.66 6.29
N LYS A 30 4.12 -11.37 6.68
CA LYS A 30 2.96 -11.55 5.79
C LYS A 30 2.65 -10.27 5.02
N ALA A 31 2.50 -10.38 3.70
CA ALA A 31 1.91 -9.31 2.89
C ALA A 31 0.39 -9.25 3.11
N LYS A 32 -0.16 -8.03 3.15
CA LYS A 32 -1.60 -7.78 3.15
C LYS A 32 -2.15 -8.20 1.78
N PRO A 33 -3.19 -9.04 1.71
CA PRO A 33 -3.83 -9.35 0.44
C PRO A 33 -4.54 -8.10 -0.10
N ILE A 34 -4.22 -7.71 -1.33
CA ILE A 34 -4.76 -6.50 -1.99
C ILE A 34 -5.56 -6.82 -3.26
N ALA A 35 -5.84 -8.10 -3.49
CA ALA A 35 -6.47 -8.65 -4.70
C ALA A 35 -7.75 -7.92 -5.14
N ASP A 36 -8.59 -7.54 -4.17
CA ASP A 36 -9.85 -6.85 -4.45
C ASP A 36 -9.63 -5.34 -4.67
N GLU A 37 -8.73 -4.73 -3.90
CA GLU A 37 -8.40 -3.30 -3.99
C GLU A 37 -7.80 -2.96 -5.37
N ILE A 38 -6.88 -3.78 -5.88
CA ILE A 38 -6.21 -3.53 -7.18
C ILE A 38 -7.12 -3.69 -8.40
N ARG A 39 -8.37 -4.13 -8.22
CA ARG A 39 -9.38 -4.11 -9.28
C ARG A 39 -9.83 -2.68 -9.59
N ASP A 40 -9.72 -1.79 -8.61
CA ASP A 40 -9.93 -0.37 -8.81
C ASP A 40 -8.63 0.30 -9.30
N ASN A 41 -8.76 1.12 -10.35
CA ASN A 41 -7.60 1.76 -10.99
C ASN A 41 -6.95 2.82 -10.10
N GLU A 42 -7.68 3.48 -9.20
CA GLU A 42 -7.13 4.49 -8.30
C GLU A 42 -6.32 3.81 -7.18
N TYR A 43 -6.83 2.71 -6.62
CA TYR A 43 -6.06 1.88 -5.68
C TYR A 43 -4.82 1.30 -6.34
N LYS A 44 -4.94 0.73 -7.54
CA LYS A 44 -3.81 0.20 -8.30
C LYS A 44 -2.73 1.28 -8.52
N SER A 45 -3.15 2.49 -8.91
CA SER A 45 -2.24 3.61 -9.12
C SER A 45 -1.59 4.09 -7.83
N ALA A 46 -2.33 4.08 -6.70
CA ALA A 46 -1.81 4.43 -5.39
C ALA A 46 -0.74 3.43 -4.92
N TYR A 47 -0.99 2.12 -5.05
CA TYR A 47 0.01 1.09 -4.74
C TYR A 47 1.26 1.23 -5.60
N LEU A 48 1.12 1.41 -6.91
CA LEU A 48 2.27 1.61 -7.81
C LEU A 48 3.08 2.86 -7.45
N TYR A 49 2.41 3.94 -7.06
CA TYR A 49 3.09 5.16 -6.60
C TYR A 49 3.90 4.92 -5.32
N LEU A 50 3.35 4.18 -4.34
CA LEU A 50 4.04 3.87 -3.09
C LEU A 50 5.26 2.94 -3.33
N VAL A 51 5.17 2.04 -4.31
CA VAL A 51 6.31 1.24 -4.78
C VAL A 51 7.38 2.11 -5.43
N ASP A 52 6.99 3.03 -6.31
CA ASP A 52 7.92 3.95 -6.99
C ASP A 52 8.66 4.86 -5.99
N LYS A 53 7.98 5.24 -4.90
CA LYS A 53 8.58 5.93 -3.76
C LYS A 53 9.48 5.05 -2.89
N GLY A 54 9.48 3.73 -3.09
CA GLY A 54 10.28 2.79 -2.31
C GLY A 54 9.76 2.54 -0.90
N LEU A 55 8.47 2.79 -0.62
CA LEU A 55 7.88 2.67 0.72
C LEU A 55 7.27 1.30 0.98
N ILE A 56 6.90 0.59 -0.09
CA ILE A 56 6.24 -0.71 -0.02
C ILE A 56 6.80 -1.65 -1.08
N GLU A 57 6.55 -2.93 -0.90
CA GLU A 57 6.85 -4.00 -1.84
C GLU A 57 5.55 -4.71 -2.24
N LEU A 58 5.45 -5.12 -3.50
CA LEU A 58 4.31 -5.87 -4.02
C LEU A 58 4.72 -7.30 -4.33
N GLU A 59 3.95 -8.26 -3.84
CA GLU A 59 4.10 -9.67 -4.13
C GLU A 59 3.03 -10.13 -5.12
N ASN A 60 3.41 -10.98 -6.08
CA ASN A 60 2.51 -11.62 -7.05
C ASN A 60 1.56 -10.64 -7.79
N PHE A 61 1.99 -9.40 -8.05
CA PHE A 61 1.15 -8.37 -8.68
C PHE A 61 0.64 -8.73 -10.09
N GLY A 62 1.30 -9.68 -10.77
CA GLY A 62 0.84 -10.25 -12.05
C GLY A 62 -0.29 -11.28 -11.92
N HIS A 63 -0.56 -11.78 -10.71
CA HIS A 63 -1.65 -12.71 -10.41
C HIS A 63 -2.61 -12.05 -9.42
N PRO A 64 -3.69 -11.40 -9.89
CA PRO A 64 -4.56 -10.58 -9.05
C PRO A 64 -5.08 -11.30 -7.81
N ALA A 65 -5.37 -12.60 -7.91
CA ALA A 65 -5.88 -13.42 -6.80
C ALA A 65 -4.86 -13.68 -5.68
N LEU A 66 -3.56 -13.47 -5.94
CA LEU A 66 -2.46 -13.69 -4.99
C LEU A 66 -1.71 -12.39 -4.68
N ALA A 67 -2.19 -11.25 -5.18
CA ALA A 67 -1.52 -9.97 -5.02
C ALA A 67 -1.46 -9.57 -3.54
N GLY A 68 -0.24 -9.30 -3.07
CA GLY A 68 0.05 -8.85 -1.73
C GLY A 68 0.81 -7.53 -1.74
N ALA A 69 0.63 -6.72 -0.69
CA ALA A 69 1.47 -5.57 -0.41
C ALA A 69 2.08 -5.67 0.98
N LYS A 70 3.33 -5.23 1.11
CA LYS A 70 4.05 -5.18 2.38
C LYS A 70 4.74 -3.84 2.53
N ILE A 71 4.64 -3.23 3.71
CA ILE A 71 5.44 -2.04 4.03
C ILE A 71 6.88 -2.45 4.34
N ASN A 72 7.85 -1.68 3.85
CA ASN A 72 9.27 -1.90 4.17
C ASN A 72 9.74 -0.90 5.25
N ALA A 73 11.01 -0.98 5.64
CA ALA A 73 11.57 -0.10 6.67
C ALA A 73 11.42 1.39 6.32
N PHE A 74 11.67 1.79 5.07
CA PHE A 74 11.50 3.18 4.64
C PHE A 74 10.05 3.66 4.73
N GLY A 75 9.09 2.80 4.39
CA GLY A 75 7.67 3.11 4.56
C GLY A 75 7.26 3.25 6.02
N ILE A 76 7.83 2.42 6.91
CA ILE A 76 7.62 2.50 8.36
C ILE A 76 8.16 3.84 8.89
N ASP A 77 9.41 4.16 8.56
CA ASP A 77 10.05 5.43 8.94
C ASP A 77 9.23 6.64 8.45
N GLU A 78 8.70 6.60 7.23
CA GLU A 78 7.87 7.69 6.68
C GLU A 78 6.55 7.87 7.44
N VAL A 79 5.94 6.78 7.93
CA VAL A 79 4.72 6.84 8.75
C VAL A 79 5.04 7.40 10.14
N GLU A 80 6.12 6.94 10.76
CA GLU A 80 6.50 7.35 12.11
C GLU A 80 7.02 8.80 12.17
N ASN A 81 7.71 9.28 11.12
CA ASN A 81 8.23 10.65 11.08
C ASN A 81 7.19 11.72 10.67
N ASN A 82 6.07 11.32 10.06
CA ASN A 82 4.98 12.23 9.66
C ASN A 82 3.73 12.15 10.56
N MET A 83 3.77 11.38 11.66
CA MET A 83 2.74 11.35 12.72
C MET A 83 3.06 12.33 13.86
#